data_AF-A0A257TLF7-F1
#
_entry.id   AF-A0A257TLF7-F1
#
_cell.length_a   1.000
_cell.length_b   1.000
_cell.length_c   1.000
_cell.angle_alpha   90.00
_cell.angle_beta   90.00
_cell.angle_gamma   90.00
#
_symmetry.space_group_name_H-M   'P 1'
#
loop_
_entity.id
_entity.type
_entity.pdbx_description
1 polymer ?
#
loop_
_entity_poly.entity_id
_entity_poly.type
_entity_poly.pdbx_seq_one_letter_code
_entity_poly.pdbx_strand_id
1 'polypeptide(L)'
;IDETRQADDAWVDELAQTITSGNHERAADAAAAALAEGFDPEAVGEAISLAANRLLLADAGRQSPGGTAGTQFLKGKDSVHGDSAGVHASDATNAWRNIARVSNPRNAFASLIVAAYNLGPGVGTFSGGRKDLYPLPEHLESVQGKDAAALIAEAEQAIRANDQPLACAAVHRYGELGHSPRAVLDLLLKYAISEDGALHAEKYYRTASEEFAAARPAFRWRQLVALARVTASEYGQPAPGYAEACQLLQVQPG
;
A
#
# COMPACT_ATOMS: atom_id res chain seq x y z
N ILE A 1 -0.44 7.83 36.52
CA ILE A 1 0.26 7.37 35.31
C ILE A 1 -0.66 6.30 34.76
N ASP A 2 -1.54 6.67 33.83
CA ASP A 2 -2.41 5.68 33.19
C ASP A 2 -1.50 4.81 32.32
N GLU A 3 -1.52 3.50 32.54
CA GLU A 3 -0.74 2.55 31.74
C GLU A 3 -1.31 2.50 30.32
N THR A 4 -0.49 2.85 29.33
CA THR A 4 -0.86 2.69 27.91
C THR A 4 -1.13 1.22 27.61
N ARG A 5 -2.35 0.90 27.16
CA ARG A 5 -2.72 -0.46 26.75
C ARG A 5 -1.93 -0.87 25.51
N GLN A 6 -1.27 -2.02 25.60
CA GLN A 6 -0.53 -2.60 24.49
C GLN A 6 -1.48 -3.39 23.58
N ALA A 7 -1.34 -3.18 22.27
CA ALA A 7 -2.11 -3.87 21.25
C ALA A 7 -1.34 -5.05 20.67
N ASP A 8 -1.91 -6.25 20.76
CA ASP A 8 -1.39 -7.42 20.06
C ASP A 8 -1.76 -7.40 18.56
N ASP A 9 -1.26 -8.39 17.83
CA ASP A 9 -1.45 -8.47 16.37
C ASP A 9 -2.92 -8.67 16.00
N ALA A 10 -3.66 -9.47 16.78
CA ALA A 10 -5.06 -9.73 16.54
C ALA A 10 -5.89 -8.45 16.69
N TRP A 11 -5.62 -7.66 17.73
CA TRP A 11 -6.29 -6.39 17.97
C TRP A 11 -6.05 -5.39 16.84
N VAL A 12 -4.81 -5.26 16.37
CA VAL A 12 -4.49 -4.35 15.26
C VAL A 12 -5.17 -4.77 13.96
N ASP A 13 -5.20 -6.07 13.67
CA ASP A 13 -5.86 -6.59 12.48
C ASP A 13 -7.39 -6.44 12.55
N GLU A 14 -8.00 -6.64 13.72
CA GLU A 14 -9.43 -6.45 13.97
C GLU A 14 -9.85 -4.98 13.84
N LEU A 15 -9.06 -4.05 14.39
CA LEU A 15 -9.33 -2.62 14.24
C LEU A 15 -9.22 -2.20 12.77
N ALA A 16 -8.20 -2.68 12.05
CA ALA A 16 -8.06 -2.43 10.61
C ALA A 16 -9.26 -2.95 9.80
N GLN A 17 -9.74 -4.16 10.14
CA GLN A 17 -10.94 -4.72 9.52
C GLN A 17 -12.20 -3.92 9.87
N THR A 18 -12.33 -3.45 11.10
CA THR A 18 -13.48 -2.63 11.54
C THR A 18 -13.54 -1.31 10.79
N ILE A 19 -12.41 -0.64 10.61
CA ILE A 19 -12.30 0.61 9.85
C ILE A 19 -12.73 0.41 8.40
N THR A 20 -12.24 -0.64 7.73
CA THR A 20 -12.54 -0.89 6.31
C THR A 20 -13.94 -1.46 6.04
N SER A 21 -14.59 -2.07 7.02
CA SER A 21 -15.93 -2.68 6.87
C SER A 21 -17.08 -1.81 7.37
N GLY A 22 -16.78 -0.74 8.13
CA GLY A 22 -17.76 0.24 8.60
C GLY A 22 -18.03 1.34 7.58
N ASN A 23 -18.92 2.28 7.90
CA ASN A 23 -19.00 3.57 7.20
C ASN A 23 -18.00 4.57 7.82
N HIS A 24 -17.92 5.78 7.25
CA HIS A 24 -17.06 6.85 7.75
C HIS A 24 -17.20 7.08 9.27
N GLU A 25 -18.43 7.16 9.77
CA GLU A 25 -18.71 7.40 11.19
C GLU A 25 -18.22 6.24 12.05
N ARG A 26 -18.54 5.00 11.68
CA ARG A 26 -18.12 3.81 12.43
C ARG A 26 -16.60 3.65 12.45
N ALA A 27 -15.91 4.00 11.36
CA ALA A 27 -14.45 3.97 11.30
C ALA A 27 -13.83 5.00 12.25
N ALA A 28 -14.36 6.23 12.26
CA ALA A 28 -13.93 7.28 13.18
C ALA A 28 -14.21 6.91 14.65
N ASP A 29 -15.40 6.40 14.94
CA ASP A 29 -15.81 5.97 16.27
C ASP A 29 -14.92 4.84 16.80
N ALA A 30 -14.55 3.87 15.95
CA ALA A 30 -13.65 2.78 16.34
C ALA A 30 -12.25 3.29 16.73
N ALA A 31 -11.67 4.21 15.96
CA ALA A 31 -10.39 4.83 16.30
C ALA A 31 -10.49 5.70 17.57
N ALA A 32 -11.57 6.47 17.71
CA ALA A 32 -11.82 7.29 18.90
C ALA A 32 -11.98 6.43 20.15
N ALA A 33 -12.72 5.32 20.07
CA ALA A 33 -12.91 4.37 21.16
C ALA A 33 -11.57 3.75 21.58
N ALA A 34 -10.75 3.28 20.64
CA ALA A 34 -9.43 2.74 20.93
C ALA A 34 -8.53 3.75 21.68
N LEU A 35 -8.51 5.01 21.24
CA LEU A 35 -7.75 6.07 21.90
C LEU A 35 -8.31 6.40 23.30
N ALA A 36 -9.62 6.45 23.45
CA ALA A 36 -10.29 6.70 24.74
C ALA A 36 -10.07 5.55 25.74
N GLU A 37 -9.94 4.33 25.24
CA GLU A 37 -9.59 3.13 26.02
C GLU A 37 -8.13 3.09 26.48
N GLY A 38 -7.29 4.02 26.00
CA GLY A 38 -5.89 4.15 26.39
C GLY A 38 -4.91 3.32 25.56
N PHE A 39 -5.30 2.87 24.36
CA PHE A 39 -4.34 2.23 23.44
C PHE A 39 -3.31 3.23 22.91
N ASP A 40 -2.09 2.73 22.67
CA ASP A 40 -1.01 3.53 22.10
C ASP A 40 -1.43 4.14 20.74
N PRO A 41 -1.36 5.46 20.55
CA PRO A 41 -1.64 6.11 19.26
C PRO A 41 -0.85 5.53 18.08
N GLU A 42 0.37 5.00 18.29
CA GLU A 42 1.12 4.34 17.23
C GLU A 42 0.48 3.03 16.78
N ALA A 43 -0.09 2.24 17.71
CA ALA A 43 -0.81 1.02 17.37
C ALA A 43 -2.14 1.32 16.67
N VAL A 44 -2.86 2.36 17.10
CA VAL A 44 -4.05 2.85 16.39
C VAL A 44 -3.69 3.30 14.98
N GLY A 45 -2.62 4.09 14.83
CA GLY A 45 -2.11 4.54 13.54
C GLY A 45 -1.70 3.38 12.63
N GLU A 46 -1.06 2.35 13.18
CA GLU A 46 -0.71 1.13 12.43
C GLU A 46 -1.96 0.41 11.92
N ALA A 47 -2.99 0.24 12.74
CA ALA A 47 -4.25 -0.35 12.30
C ALA A 47 -4.90 0.44 11.16
N ILE A 48 -4.87 1.78 11.22
CA ILE A 48 -5.37 2.65 10.15
C ILE A 48 -4.52 2.49 8.87
N SER A 49 -3.19 2.39 8.98
CA SER A 49 -2.31 2.10 7.82
C SER A 49 -2.62 0.74 7.19
N LEU A 50 -2.85 -0.29 8.00
CA LEU A 50 -3.25 -1.60 7.51
C LEU A 50 -4.65 -1.59 6.90
N ALA A 51 -5.57 -0.78 7.40
CA ALA A 51 -6.87 -0.56 6.77
C ALA A 51 -6.71 0.03 5.36
N ALA A 52 -5.88 1.05 5.19
CA ALA A 52 -5.60 1.62 3.87
C ALA A 52 -4.92 0.61 2.92
N ASN A 53 -3.94 -0.14 3.43
CA ASN A 53 -3.27 -1.21 2.70
C ASN A 53 -4.26 -2.31 2.25
N ARG A 54 -5.22 -2.69 3.11
CA ARG A 54 -6.29 -3.63 2.79
C ARG A 54 -7.15 -3.17 1.62
N LEU A 55 -7.51 -1.88 1.53
CA LEU A 55 -8.26 -1.36 0.39
C LEU A 55 -7.52 -1.62 -0.92
N LEU A 56 -6.20 -1.41 -0.94
CA LEU A 56 -5.38 -1.68 -2.11
C LEU A 56 -5.22 -3.16 -2.41
N LEU A 57 -5.03 -4.03 -1.40
CA LEU A 57 -4.92 -5.48 -1.59
C LEU A 57 -6.26 -6.16 -1.91
N ALA A 58 -7.38 -5.53 -1.57
CA ALA A 58 -8.72 -5.99 -1.89
C ALA A 58 -9.24 -5.41 -3.21
N ASP A 59 -8.65 -4.35 -3.75
CA ASP A 59 -9.11 -3.70 -4.98
C ASP A 59 -9.24 -4.74 -6.11
N ALA A 60 -10.37 -4.77 -6.81
CA ALA A 60 -10.57 -5.67 -7.95
C ALA A 60 -9.94 -5.11 -9.25
N GLY A 61 -9.39 -3.90 -9.20
CA GLY A 61 -8.92 -3.16 -10.36
C GLY A 61 -10.06 -2.52 -11.15
N ARG A 62 -9.70 -1.65 -12.09
CA ARG A 62 -10.65 -0.94 -12.95
C ARG A 62 -11.45 -1.91 -13.83
N GLN A 63 -12.77 -1.91 -13.64
CA GLN A 63 -13.68 -2.78 -14.40
C GLN A 63 -13.88 -2.34 -15.86
N SER A 64 -13.55 -1.09 -16.19
CA SER A 64 -13.56 -0.58 -17.55
C SER A 64 -12.32 0.30 -17.78
N PRO A 65 -11.70 0.23 -18.97
CA PRO A 65 -10.66 1.17 -19.35
C PRO A 65 -11.20 2.59 -19.20
N GLY A 66 -10.42 3.47 -18.58
CA GLY A 66 -10.87 4.82 -18.29
C GLY A 66 -9.71 5.79 -18.19
N GLY A 67 -10.02 7.05 -18.40
CA GLY A 67 -9.09 8.18 -18.35
C GLY A 67 -9.84 9.42 -18.82
N THR A 68 -9.54 10.58 -18.25
CA THR A 68 -10.11 11.83 -18.77
C THR A 68 -9.51 12.03 -20.17
N ALA A 69 -10.34 12.19 -21.20
CA ALA A 69 -9.87 12.49 -22.55
C ALA A 69 -8.92 13.72 -22.49
N GLY A 70 -7.67 13.54 -22.92
CA GLY A 70 -6.61 14.56 -22.82
C GLY A 70 -5.60 14.36 -21.69
N THR A 71 -5.80 13.40 -20.80
CA THR A 71 -4.74 12.90 -19.90
C THR A 71 -4.02 11.74 -20.60
N GLN A 72 -2.69 11.80 -20.73
CA GLN A 72 -1.86 10.76 -21.37
C GLN A 72 -1.91 9.40 -20.64
N PHE A 73 -2.50 9.35 -19.45
CA PHE A 73 -2.62 8.17 -18.61
C PHE A 73 -3.87 7.36 -19.01
N LEU A 74 -3.76 6.58 -20.09
CA LEU A 74 -4.77 5.57 -20.41
C LEU A 74 -4.69 4.46 -19.35
N LYS A 75 -5.65 4.45 -18.42
CA LYS A 75 -5.68 3.43 -17.36
C LYS A 75 -6.35 2.19 -17.94
N GLY A 76 -5.56 1.12 -18.07
CA GLY A 76 -6.02 -0.16 -18.55
C GLY A 76 -7.09 -0.77 -17.64
N LYS A 77 -7.83 -1.74 -18.19
CA LYS A 77 -8.65 -2.65 -17.40
C LYS A 77 -7.77 -3.32 -16.33
N ASP A 78 -8.32 -3.54 -15.14
CA ASP A 78 -7.66 -4.19 -14.00
C ASP A 78 -6.54 -3.35 -13.33
N SER A 79 -6.35 -2.09 -13.73
CA SER A 79 -5.40 -1.17 -13.09
C SER A 79 -5.79 -0.82 -11.65
N VAL A 80 -4.79 -0.76 -10.77
CA VAL A 80 -4.88 -0.32 -9.36
C VAL A 80 -3.90 0.82 -9.01
N HIS A 81 -3.29 1.44 -10.02
CA HIS A 81 -2.41 2.61 -9.87
C HIS A 81 -3.14 3.93 -10.19
N GLY A 82 -2.44 5.05 -10.04
CA GLY A 82 -2.98 6.38 -10.27
C GLY A 82 -3.94 6.84 -9.16
N ASP A 83 -5.17 7.19 -9.55
CA ASP A 83 -6.27 7.65 -8.67
C ASP A 83 -7.00 6.50 -7.94
N SER A 84 -6.37 5.33 -7.78
CA SER A 84 -6.97 4.24 -7.02
C SER A 84 -7.14 4.67 -5.57
N ALA A 85 -8.30 4.36 -4.97
CA ALA A 85 -8.55 4.81 -3.61
C ALA A 85 -7.58 4.17 -2.62
N GLY A 86 -7.07 2.95 -2.90
CA GLY A 86 -6.09 2.28 -2.05
C GLY A 86 -4.74 3.00 -1.94
N VAL A 87 -4.19 3.48 -3.07
CA VAL A 87 -2.93 4.25 -3.08
C VAL A 87 -3.12 5.58 -2.34
N HIS A 88 -4.15 6.35 -2.70
CA HIS A 88 -4.41 7.64 -2.06
C HIS A 88 -4.77 7.53 -0.58
N ALA A 89 -5.53 6.50 -0.20
CA ALA A 89 -5.83 6.20 1.20
C ALA A 89 -4.55 5.92 1.99
N SER A 90 -3.61 5.17 1.41
CA SER A 90 -2.34 4.83 2.06
C SER A 90 -1.48 6.07 2.26
N ASP A 91 -1.32 6.90 1.22
CA ASP A 91 -0.51 8.12 1.31
C ASP A 91 -1.11 9.13 2.30
N ALA A 92 -2.44 9.33 2.25
CA ALA A 92 -3.14 10.21 3.17
C ALA A 92 -3.01 9.72 4.62
N THR A 93 -3.14 8.41 4.84
CA THR A 93 -2.98 7.80 6.15
C THR A 93 -1.56 8.00 6.68
N ASN A 94 -0.54 7.72 5.86
CA ASN A 94 0.86 7.92 6.23
C ASN A 94 1.15 9.39 6.59
N ALA A 95 0.59 10.34 5.84
CA ALA A 95 0.67 11.77 6.18
C ALA A 95 0.03 12.08 7.54
N TRP A 96 -1.21 11.61 7.80
CA TRP A 96 -1.89 11.83 9.08
C TRP A 96 -1.15 11.18 10.27
N ARG A 97 -0.57 9.99 10.09
CA ARG A 97 0.25 9.34 11.12
C ARG A 97 1.49 10.16 11.45
N ASN A 98 2.19 10.65 10.44
CA ASN A 98 3.37 11.48 10.65
C ASN A 98 3.02 12.83 11.31
N ILE A 99 1.86 13.42 10.97
CA ILE A 99 1.33 14.59 11.70
C ILE A 99 1.06 14.25 13.16
N ALA A 100 0.45 13.09 13.44
CA ALA A 100 0.12 12.67 14.80
C ALA A 100 1.39 12.51 15.67
N ARG A 101 2.47 11.94 15.11
CA ARG A 101 3.77 11.73 15.78
C ARG A 101 4.44 13.00 16.30
N VAL A 102 4.28 14.11 15.57
CA VAL A 102 4.94 15.39 15.89
C VAL A 102 3.98 16.40 16.52
N SER A 103 2.75 15.99 16.81
CA SER A 103 1.69 16.82 17.35
C SER A 103 1.56 16.72 18.87
N ASN A 104 0.83 17.67 19.47
CA ASN A 104 0.35 17.51 20.84
C ASN A 104 -0.75 16.43 20.92
N PRO A 105 -1.09 15.90 22.12
CA PRO A 105 -2.03 14.79 22.25
C PRO A 105 -3.41 15.03 21.60
N ARG A 106 -3.95 16.25 21.73
CA ARG A 106 -5.24 16.62 21.13
C ARG A 106 -5.21 16.50 19.61
N ASN A 107 -4.17 17.03 19.00
CA ASN A 107 -4.00 17.02 17.54
C ASN A 107 -3.61 15.64 17.02
N ALA A 108 -2.87 14.84 17.80
CA ALA A 108 -2.59 13.46 17.48
C ALA A 108 -3.88 12.64 17.39
N PHE A 109 -4.76 12.74 18.39
CA PHE A 109 -6.03 12.02 18.40
C PHE A 109 -6.93 12.47 17.27
N ALA A 110 -7.07 13.78 17.05
CA ALA A 110 -7.84 14.31 15.93
C ALA A 110 -7.33 13.81 14.57
N SER A 111 -6.00 13.76 14.38
CA SER A 111 -5.39 13.27 13.14
C SER A 111 -5.73 11.81 12.87
N LEU A 112 -5.64 10.95 13.88
CA LEU A 112 -5.94 9.52 13.75
C LEU A 112 -7.43 9.25 13.53
N ILE A 113 -8.32 9.98 14.22
CA ILE A 113 -9.77 9.87 14.02
C ILE A 113 -10.16 10.30 12.60
N VAL A 114 -9.60 11.41 12.11
CA VAL A 114 -9.83 11.89 10.73
C VAL A 114 -9.25 10.90 9.71
N ALA A 115 -8.07 10.34 9.96
CA ALA A 115 -7.50 9.32 9.09
C ALA A 115 -8.44 8.10 8.97
N ALA A 116 -8.93 7.57 10.09
CA ALA A 116 -9.87 6.46 10.11
C ALA A 116 -11.20 6.80 9.40
N TYR A 117 -11.76 7.99 9.65
CA TYR A 117 -12.98 8.46 8.99
C TYR A 117 -12.89 8.36 7.46
N ASN A 118 -11.77 8.80 6.88
CA ASN A 118 -11.59 8.81 5.42
C ASN A 118 -11.40 7.42 4.80
N LEU A 119 -11.18 6.38 5.61
CA LEU A 119 -11.06 4.99 5.15
C LEU A 119 -12.37 4.22 5.19
N GLY A 120 -13.32 4.61 6.04
CA GLY A 120 -14.64 4.00 6.07
C GLY A 120 -15.36 4.20 4.74
N PRO A 121 -15.81 3.16 4.03
CA PRO A 121 -16.56 3.32 2.79
C PRO A 121 -17.81 4.18 2.98
N GLY A 122 -17.96 5.21 2.16
CA GLY A 122 -19.18 6.00 2.04
C GLY A 122 -20.14 5.44 0.99
N VAL A 123 -21.32 6.04 0.88
CA VAL A 123 -22.26 5.72 -0.22
C VAL A 123 -21.57 6.01 -1.57
N GLY A 124 -21.32 4.97 -2.37
CA GLY A 124 -20.70 5.08 -3.69
C GLY A 124 -19.16 5.04 -3.73
N THR A 125 -18.48 4.83 -2.60
CA THR A 125 -17.03 4.61 -2.56
C THR A 125 -16.73 3.16 -2.21
N PHE A 126 -16.02 2.46 -3.10
CA PHE A 126 -15.61 1.06 -2.94
C PHE A 126 -16.74 -0.01 -3.00
N SER A 127 -17.60 0.06 -4.03
CA SER A 127 -18.47 -1.07 -4.41
C SER A 127 -17.72 -2.05 -5.32
N GLY A 128 -16.87 -2.92 -4.76
CA GLY A 128 -16.22 -3.96 -5.57
C GLY A 128 -14.96 -4.62 -5.01
N GLY A 129 -14.53 -4.28 -3.79
CA GLY A 129 -13.39 -4.94 -3.15
C GLY A 129 -13.63 -6.44 -2.97
N ARG A 130 -12.60 -7.25 -3.22
CA ARG A 130 -12.62 -8.69 -2.93
C ARG A 130 -12.63 -8.91 -1.42
N LYS A 131 -13.20 -10.03 -1.01
CA LYS A 131 -13.15 -10.47 0.40
C LYS A 131 -11.73 -10.83 0.83
N ASP A 132 -10.98 -11.46 -0.07
CA ASP A 132 -9.64 -11.96 0.21
C ASP A 132 -8.56 -11.04 -0.38
N LEU A 133 -7.49 -10.84 0.38
CA LEU A 133 -6.40 -9.92 0.06
C LEU A 133 -5.39 -10.57 -0.88
N TYR A 134 -4.76 -9.80 -1.75
CA TYR A 134 -3.59 -10.28 -2.49
C TYR A 134 -2.38 -10.54 -1.55
N PRO A 135 -1.52 -11.52 -1.89
CA PRO A 135 -1.76 -12.59 -2.86
C PRO A 135 -2.80 -13.60 -2.36
N LEU A 136 -3.58 -14.17 -3.28
CA LEU A 136 -4.46 -15.30 -2.97
C LEU A 136 -3.65 -16.61 -2.88
N PRO A 137 -4.16 -17.65 -2.20
CA PRO A 137 -3.48 -18.95 -2.13
C PRO A 137 -3.04 -19.50 -3.48
N GLU A 138 -3.89 -19.41 -4.51
CA GLU A 138 -3.58 -19.87 -5.86
C GLU A 138 -2.44 -19.07 -6.53
N HIS A 139 -2.23 -17.80 -6.14
CA HIS A 139 -1.09 -17.02 -6.62
C HIS A 139 0.20 -17.47 -5.94
N LEU A 140 0.13 -17.91 -4.67
CA LEU A 140 1.29 -18.46 -3.97
C LEU A 140 1.72 -19.83 -4.52
N GLU A 141 0.78 -20.60 -5.06
CA GLU A 141 1.06 -21.87 -5.73
C GLU A 141 1.78 -21.71 -7.06
N SER A 142 1.63 -20.56 -7.74
CA SER A 142 2.29 -20.29 -9.02
C SER A 142 3.74 -19.85 -8.88
N VAL A 143 4.18 -19.44 -7.68
CA VAL A 143 5.56 -19.01 -7.38
C VAL A 143 6.54 -20.18 -7.56
N GLN A 144 7.52 -20.01 -8.45
CA GLN A 144 8.54 -21.02 -8.72
C GLN A 144 9.87 -20.70 -8.02
N GLY A 145 10.13 -19.43 -7.67
CA GLY A 145 11.34 -19.01 -6.97
C GLY A 145 11.50 -19.70 -5.60
N LYS A 146 12.70 -20.21 -5.33
CA LYS A 146 13.03 -20.93 -4.08
C LYS A 146 14.05 -20.21 -3.21
N ASP A 147 14.72 -19.22 -3.76
CA ASP A 147 15.73 -18.41 -3.09
C ASP A 147 15.53 -16.93 -3.42
N ALA A 148 16.27 -16.08 -2.71
CA ALA A 148 16.17 -14.64 -2.83
C ALA A 148 16.38 -14.14 -4.27
N ALA A 149 17.35 -14.69 -5.01
CA ALA A 149 17.67 -14.22 -6.35
C ALA A 149 16.58 -14.63 -7.35
N ALA A 150 16.11 -15.88 -7.27
CA ALA A 150 15.06 -16.40 -8.12
C ALA A 150 13.73 -15.64 -7.91
N LEU A 151 13.37 -15.35 -6.66
CA LEU A 151 12.14 -14.62 -6.32
C LEU A 151 12.18 -13.15 -6.78
N ILE A 152 13.34 -12.49 -6.70
CA ILE A 152 13.51 -11.13 -7.25
C ILE A 152 13.37 -11.13 -8.77
N ALA A 153 13.99 -12.10 -9.45
CA ALA A 153 13.87 -12.24 -10.90
C ALA A 153 12.43 -12.54 -11.33
N GLU A 154 11.72 -13.40 -10.60
CA GLU A 154 10.31 -13.73 -10.84
C GLU A 154 9.40 -12.51 -10.62
N ALA A 155 9.62 -11.76 -9.54
CA ALA A 155 8.89 -10.51 -9.29
C ALA A 155 9.14 -9.47 -10.40
N GLU A 156 10.39 -9.31 -10.86
CA GLU A 156 10.70 -8.39 -11.97
C GLU A 156 10.02 -8.82 -13.28
N GLN A 157 10.04 -10.12 -13.60
CA GLN A 157 9.36 -10.65 -14.77
C GLN A 157 7.84 -10.41 -14.71
N ALA A 158 7.24 -10.65 -13.54
CA ALA A 158 5.82 -10.41 -13.31
C ALA A 158 5.45 -8.93 -13.48
N ILE A 159 6.25 -8.01 -12.91
CA ILE A 159 6.09 -6.57 -13.09
C ILE A 159 6.09 -6.19 -14.57
N ARG A 160 7.10 -6.66 -15.32
CA ARG A 160 7.24 -6.38 -16.75
C ARG A 160 6.12 -6.97 -17.62
N ALA A 161 5.43 -7.98 -17.11
CA ALA A 161 4.29 -8.62 -17.76
C ALA A 161 2.93 -8.04 -17.31
N ASN A 162 2.92 -7.00 -16.46
CA ASN A 162 1.74 -6.49 -15.76
C ASN A 162 0.98 -7.57 -14.93
N ASP A 163 1.67 -8.63 -14.50
CA ASP A 163 1.13 -9.73 -13.70
C ASP A 163 1.14 -9.35 -12.20
N GLN A 164 0.14 -8.56 -11.80
CA GLN A 164 -0.03 -8.15 -10.40
C GLN A 164 -0.14 -9.35 -9.43
N PRO A 165 -0.91 -10.42 -9.72
CA PRO A 165 -0.94 -11.63 -8.89
C PRO A 165 0.43 -12.22 -8.58
N LEU A 166 1.23 -12.50 -9.61
CA LEU A 166 2.52 -13.16 -9.45
C LEU A 166 3.54 -12.22 -8.79
N ALA A 167 3.52 -10.92 -9.11
CA ALA A 167 4.38 -9.94 -8.46
C ALA A 167 4.13 -9.88 -6.94
N CYS A 168 2.86 -9.85 -6.53
CA CYS A 168 2.47 -9.91 -5.11
C CYS A 168 2.96 -11.20 -4.45
N ALA A 169 2.73 -12.34 -5.10
CA ALA A 169 3.03 -13.65 -4.55
C ALA A 169 4.53 -13.90 -4.39
N ALA A 170 5.34 -13.50 -5.37
CA ALA A 170 6.79 -13.61 -5.32
C ALA A 170 7.38 -12.75 -4.17
N VAL A 171 6.92 -11.51 -4.01
CA VAL A 171 7.35 -10.63 -2.91
C VAL A 171 6.88 -11.14 -1.55
N HIS A 172 5.66 -11.66 -1.46
CA HIS A 172 5.15 -12.30 -0.24
C HIS A 172 6.03 -13.49 0.17
N ARG A 173 6.30 -14.42 -0.77
CA ARG A 173 7.15 -15.58 -0.52
C ARG A 173 8.58 -15.17 -0.16
N TYR A 174 9.13 -14.14 -0.78
CA TYR A 174 10.43 -13.58 -0.43
C TYR A 174 10.49 -13.17 1.05
N GLY A 175 9.42 -12.52 1.52
CA GLY A 175 9.28 -12.13 2.92
C GLY A 175 9.09 -13.28 3.89
N GLU A 176 8.29 -14.29 3.53
CA GLU A 176 8.09 -15.52 4.33
C GLU A 176 9.40 -16.27 4.56
N LEU A 177 10.30 -16.28 3.57
CA LEU A 177 11.63 -16.90 3.68
C LEU A 177 12.63 -16.07 4.49
N GLY A 178 12.22 -14.92 5.05
CA GLY A 178 13.03 -14.11 5.95
C GLY A 178 14.20 -13.40 5.26
N HIS A 179 14.12 -13.18 3.96
CA HIS A 179 15.17 -12.49 3.20
C HIS A 179 15.19 -10.97 3.49
N SER A 180 16.32 -10.32 3.18
CA SER A 180 16.52 -8.89 3.42
C SER A 180 15.61 -8.05 2.51
N PRO A 181 14.83 -7.09 3.05
CA PRO A 181 13.90 -6.28 2.25
C PRO A 181 14.60 -5.39 1.22
N ARG A 182 15.91 -5.16 1.34
CA ARG A 182 16.63 -4.21 0.47
C ARG A 182 16.52 -4.56 -1.00
N ALA A 183 16.63 -5.83 -1.38
CA ALA A 183 16.57 -6.23 -2.78
C ALA A 183 15.18 -5.98 -3.40
N VAL A 184 14.11 -6.21 -2.63
CA VAL A 184 12.73 -5.88 -3.05
C VAL A 184 12.56 -4.37 -3.19
N LEU A 185 13.03 -3.60 -2.20
CA LEU A 185 12.96 -2.13 -2.25
C LEU A 185 13.74 -1.54 -3.43
N ASP A 186 14.91 -2.11 -3.77
CA ASP A 186 15.70 -1.68 -4.93
C ASP A 186 15.00 -2.00 -6.25
N LEU A 187 14.42 -3.21 -6.36
CA LEU A 187 13.63 -3.59 -7.52
C LEU A 187 12.42 -2.67 -7.73
N LEU A 188 11.66 -2.39 -6.67
CA LEU A 188 10.45 -1.58 -6.77
C LEU A 188 10.77 -0.09 -6.99
N LEU A 189 11.88 0.41 -6.44
CA LEU A 189 12.33 1.79 -6.68
C LEU A 189 12.62 2.05 -8.16
N LYS A 190 13.22 1.07 -8.85
CA LYS A 190 13.53 1.15 -10.29
C LYS A 190 12.29 1.58 -11.08
N TYR A 191 11.16 0.94 -10.82
CA TYR A 191 9.91 1.21 -11.53
C TYR A 191 9.17 2.43 -10.99
N ALA A 192 9.26 2.70 -9.68
CA ALA A 192 8.66 3.88 -9.08
C ALA A 192 9.17 5.21 -9.66
N ILE A 193 10.36 5.22 -10.25
CA ILE A 193 10.96 6.40 -10.92
C ILE A 193 10.91 6.33 -12.45
N SER A 194 10.75 5.14 -13.04
CA SER A 194 10.77 4.94 -14.49
C SER A 194 9.38 4.87 -15.12
N GLU A 195 8.36 4.49 -14.35
CA GLU A 195 6.97 4.30 -14.77
C GLU A 195 6.04 5.32 -14.07
N ASP A 196 4.85 5.54 -14.64
CA ASP A 196 3.77 6.44 -14.20
C ASP A 196 4.25 7.74 -13.53
N GLY A 197 4.75 8.68 -14.35
CA GLY A 197 5.36 9.92 -13.87
C GLY A 197 4.39 11.00 -13.37
N ALA A 198 3.17 10.65 -12.98
CA ALA A 198 2.23 11.55 -12.30
C ALA A 198 2.51 11.70 -10.77
N LEU A 199 3.72 11.39 -10.31
CA LEU A 199 4.16 11.34 -8.90
C LEU A 199 3.47 10.28 -8.02
N HIS A 200 2.52 9.49 -8.54
CA HIS A 200 1.83 8.47 -7.74
C HIS A 200 2.78 7.34 -7.32
N ALA A 201 3.61 6.85 -8.25
CA ALA A 201 4.53 5.74 -8.02
C ALA A 201 5.60 6.09 -6.98
N GLU A 202 6.29 7.22 -7.13
CA GLU A 202 7.33 7.67 -6.19
C GLU A 202 6.76 7.93 -4.78
N LYS A 203 5.62 8.63 -4.70
CA LYS A 203 4.96 8.91 -3.42
C LYS A 203 4.56 7.61 -2.72
N TYR A 204 3.93 6.68 -3.44
CA TYR A 204 3.49 5.43 -2.85
C TYR A 204 4.68 4.53 -2.46
N TYR A 205 5.77 4.55 -3.24
CA TYR A 205 7.03 3.90 -2.86
C TYR A 205 7.53 4.40 -1.50
N ARG A 206 7.55 5.74 -1.30
CA ARG A 206 7.95 6.35 -0.03
C ARG A 206 7.02 5.93 1.10
N THR A 207 5.71 6.02 0.90
CA THR A 207 4.72 5.58 1.88
C THR A 207 4.89 4.10 2.25
N ALA A 208 4.91 3.18 1.29
CA ALA A 208 5.06 1.75 1.58
C ALA A 208 6.40 1.43 2.27
N SER A 209 7.47 2.14 1.93
CA SER A 209 8.79 1.96 2.57
C SER A 209 8.80 2.43 4.02
N GLU A 210 8.21 3.59 4.30
CA GLU A 210 8.07 4.12 5.67
C GLU A 210 7.16 3.24 6.53
N GLU A 211 6.02 2.84 5.96
CA GLU A 211 5.06 1.96 6.61
C GLU A 211 5.64 0.57 6.88
N PHE A 212 6.45 0.02 5.95
CA PHE A 212 7.19 -1.23 6.20
C PHE A 212 8.16 -1.11 7.38
N ALA A 213 8.88 0.01 7.47
CA ALA A 213 9.86 0.23 8.53
C ALA A 213 9.21 0.43 9.91
N ALA A 214 8.03 1.05 9.94
CA ALA A 214 7.30 1.33 11.18
C ALA A 214 6.38 0.19 11.63
N ALA A 215 5.89 -0.65 10.71
CA ALA A 215 4.98 -1.73 11.02
C ALA A 215 5.67 -2.91 11.71
N ARG A 216 4.90 -3.60 12.56
CA ARG A 216 5.33 -4.81 13.25
C ARG A 216 5.64 -5.94 12.27
N PRO A 217 6.47 -6.92 12.68
CA PRO A 217 6.91 -8.01 11.80
C PRO A 217 5.78 -8.79 11.13
N ALA A 218 4.65 -9.00 11.83
CA ALA A 218 3.50 -9.74 11.33
C ALA A 218 2.83 -9.09 10.10
N PHE A 219 2.94 -7.77 9.95
CA PHE A 219 2.19 -7.04 8.93
C PHE A 219 3.05 -6.27 7.93
N ARG A 220 4.30 -5.94 8.26
CA ARG A 220 5.15 -5.08 7.43
C ARG A 220 5.24 -5.52 5.97
N TRP A 221 5.33 -6.83 5.72
CA TRP A 221 5.43 -7.36 4.35
C TRP A 221 4.21 -7.07 3.48
N ARG A 222 3.02 -6.86 4.07
CA ARG A 222 1.83 -6.42 3.32
C ARG A 222 2.04 -5.09 2.60
N GLN A 223 2.92 -4.22 3.12
CA GLN A 223 3.25 -2.95 2.48
C GLN A 223 4.03 -3.14 1.18
N LEU A 224 5.04 -4.03 1.19
CA LEU A 224 5.83 -4.32 -0.02
C LEU A 224 5.07 -5.17 -1.04
N VAL A 225 4.18 -6.05 -0.57
CA VAL A 225 3.25 -6.78 -1.46
C VAL A 225 2.33 -5.81 -2.18
N ALA A 226 1.75 -4.85 -1.47
CA ALA A 226 0.88 -3.84 -2.06
C ALA A 226 1.64 -2.91 -3.03
N LEU A 227 2.87 -2.54 -2.70
CA LEU A 227 3.76 -1.80 -3.60
C LEU A 227 4.05 -2.59 -4.87
N ALA A 228 4.40 -3.88 -4.78
CA ALA A 228 4.62 -4.74 -5.94
C ALA A 228 3.38 -4.83 -6.83
N ARG A 229 2.18 -4.84 -6.23
CA ARG A 229 0.92 -4.79 -6.96
C ARG A 229 0.78 -3.53 -7.82
N VAL A 230 1.02 -2.37 -7.22
CA VAL A 230 0.94 -1.06 -7.89
C VAL A 230 2.00 -0.96 -8.98
N THR A 231 3.23 -1.35 -8.67
CA THR A 231 4.36 -1.36 -9.61
C THR A 231 4.10 -2.26 -10.82
N ALA A 232 3.54 -3.45 -10.64
CA ALA A 232 3.13 -4.30 -11.77
C ALA A 232 1.97 -3.67 -12.55
N SER A 233 1.06 -2.96 -11.88
CA SER A 233 -0.08 -2.33 -12.53
C SER A 233 0.30 -1.14 -13.42
N GLU A 234 1.34 -0.40 -13.07
CA GLU A 234 1.75 0.84 -13.76
C GLU A 234 2.78 0.63 -14.87
N TYR A 235 3.47 -0.53 -14.88
CA TYR A 235 4.49 -0.84 -15.87
C TYR A 235 4.00 -0.70 -17.32
N GLY A 236 4.86 -0.15 -18.18
CA GLY A 236 4.54 0.13 -19.58
C GLY A 236 3.99 1.53 -19.80
N GLN A 237 4.10 2.40 -18.79
CA GLN A 237 3.72 3.81 -18.83
C GLN A 237 4.93 4.67 -18.47
N PRO A 238 5.90 4.88 -19.38
CA PRO A 238 7.13 5.57 -19.02
C PRO A 238 6.89 6.95 -18.42
N ALA A 239 7.56 7.24 -17.31
CA ALA A 239 7.46 8.52 -16.64
C ALA A 239 7.96 9.67 -17.56
N PRO A 240 7.17 10.75 -17.74
CA PRO A 240 7.65 11.91 -18.48
C PRO A 240 8.96 12.44 -17.89
N GLY A 241 9.96 12.66 -18.74
CA GLY A 241 11.27 13.16 -18.33
C GLY A 241 12.25 12.10 -17.84
N TYR A 242 11.87 10.84 -17.62
CA TYR A 242 12.83 9.80 -17.17
C TYR A 242 13.96 9.58 -18.19
N ALA A 243 13.63 9.46 -19.48
CA ALA A 243 14.63 9.29 -20.54
C ALA A 243 15.55 10.52 -20.67
N GLU A 244 14.99 11.73 -20.55
CA GLU A 244 15.75 12.98 -20.57
C GLU A 244 16.68 13.08 -19.35
N ALA A 245 16.18 12.74 -18.16
CA ALA A 245 16.98 12.70 -16.94
C ALA A 245 18.15 11.70 -17.06
N CYS A 246 17.90 10.50 -17.60
CA CYS A 246 18.97 9.53 -17.86
C CYS A 246 20.03 10.08 -18.81
N GLN A 247 19.60 10.75 -19.90
CA GLN A 247 20.49 11.38 -20.86
C GLN A 247 21.36 12.48 -20.21
N LEU A 248 20.75 13.36 -19.41
CA LEU A 248 21.45 14.44 -18.71
C LEU A 248 22.44 13.91 -17.66
N LEU A 249 22.08 12.82 -16.98
CA LEU A 249 22.92 12.15 -15.99
C LEU A 249 23.96 11.19 -16.60
N GLN A 250 23.95 10.99 -17.91
CA GLN A 250 24.83 10.07 -18.64
C GLN A 250 24.72 8.61 -18.15
N VAL A 251 23.50 8.18 -17.81
CA VAL A 251 23.19 6.80 -17.41
C VAL A 251 22.28 6.15 -18.46
N GLN A 252 22.36 4.83 -18.59
CA GLN A 252 21.44 4.11 -19.48
C GLN A 252 20.08 3.92 -18.79
N PRO A 253 18.95 4.17 -19.49
CA PRO A 253 17.63 3.78 -19.00
C PRO A 253 17.57 2.26 -18.80
N GLY A 254 17.22 1.81 -17.59
CA GLY A 254 17.17 0.39 -17.19
C GLY A 254 15.84 -0.32 -17.40
#